data_AF-A0A974P7Z0-F1
#
_entry.id   AF-A0A974P7Z0-F1
#
_cell.length_a   1.000
_cell.length_b   1.000
_cell.length_c   1.000
_cell.angle_alpha   90.00
_cell.angle_beta   90.00
_cell.angle_gamma   90.00
#
_symmetry.space_group_name_H-M   'P 1'
#
loop_
_entity.id
_entity.type
_entity.pdbx_description
1 polymer ?
#
loop_
_entity_poly.entity_id
_entity_poly.type
_entity_poly.pdbx_seq_one_letter_code
_entity_poly.pdbx_strand_id
1 'polypeptide(L)'
;MRRRRRGRRPVRIAYTSYQAVVPRCGMEWTNISHSAKNEVQPNFGCAITANMAAQVANPADLVRPRDLGPSDAQRRLVTLDKYRKGEVTSSAEDTQAKGSVSSVAK
;
A
#
# COMPACT_ATOMS: atom_id res chain seq x y z
N MET A 1 -23.01 13.67 -58.08
CA MET A 1 -22.99 13.46 -56.61
C MET A 1 -21.63 12.92 -56.16
N ARG A 2 -20.76 13.72 -55.53
CA ARG A 2 -19.48 13.25 -54.94
C ARG A 2 -19.74 12.80 -53.48
N ARG A 3 -19.67 11.50 -53.22
CA ARG A 3 -19.73 10.94 -51.85
C ARG A 3 -18.47 11.36 -51.08
N ARG A 4 -18.60 12.27 -50.11
CA ARG A 4 -17.53 12.57 -49.14
C ARG A 4 -17.33 11.36 -48.24
N ARG A 5 -16.19 10.67 -48.37
CA ARG A 5 -15.74 9.67 -47.38
C ARG A 5 -15.47 10.39 -46.06
N ARG A 6 -16.24 10.09 -45.00
CA ARG A 6 -15.95 10.55 -43.64
C ARG A 6 -14.69 9.83 -43.15
N GLY A 7 -13.54 10.47 -43.30
CA GLY A 7 -12.29 9.99 -42.69
C GLY A 7 -12.42 10.02 -41.16
N ARG A 8 -12.16 8.88 -40.49
CA ARG A 8 -11.98 8.85 -39.04
C ARG A 8 -10.84 9.79 -38.69
N ARG A 9 -11.13 10.82 -37.90
CA ARG A 9 -10.11 11.73 -37.38
C ARG A 9 -9.44 11.05 -36.18
N PRO A 10 -8.11 10.97 -36.13
CA PRO A 10 -7.42 10.35 -35.00
C PRO A 10 -7.64 11.18 -33.73
N VAL A 11 -8.04 10.51 -32.64
CA VAL A 11 -8.06 11.09 -31.30
C VAL A 11 -6.65 10.92 -30.71
N ARG A 12 -6.06 12.01 -30.22
CA ARG A 12 -4.79 11.98 -29.49
C ARG A 12 -5.07 12.12 -28.00
N ILE A 13 -4.53 11.21 -27.21
CA ILE A 13 -4.58 11.28 -25.75
C ILE A 13 -3.13 11.41 -25.28
N ALA A 14 -2.85 12.39 -24.44
CA ALA A 14 -1.58 12.57 -23.76
C ALA A 14 -1.86 12.69 -22.26
N TYR A 15 -1.05 12.03 -21.45
CA TYR A 15 -1.14 12.06 -20.00
C TYR A 15 0.25 11.89 -19.39
N THR A 16 0.42 12.34 -18.15
CA THR A 16 1.63 12.13 -17.36
C THR A 16 1.49 10.84 -16.56
N SER A 17 2.49 9.96 -16.63
CA SER A 17 2.59 8.77 -15.77
C SER A 17 3.78 8.91 -14.82
N TYR A 18 3.69 8.24 -13.67
CA TYR A 18 4.77 8.11 -12.71
C TYR A 18 5.25 6.67 -12.68
N GLN A 19 6.55 6.48 -12.49
CA GLN A 19 7.17 5.16 -12.34
C GLN A 19 8.06 5.16 -11.10
N ALA A 20 7.93 4.15 -10.25
CA ALA A 20 8.87 3.92 -9.16
C ALA A 20 10.15 3.33 -9.74
N VAL A 21 11.27 4.04 -9.62
CA VAL A 21 12.58 3.59 -10.08
C VAL A 21 13.39 3.16 -8.86
N VAL A 22 13.94 1.95 -8.92
CA VAL A 22 14.77 1.38 -7.85
C VAL A 22 16.18 1.10 -8.36
N PRO A 23 17.18 1.04 -7.46
CA PRO A 23 18.52 0.57 -7.82
C PRO A 23 18.46 -0.84 -8.40
N ARG A 24 19.48 -1.20 -9.17
CA ARG A 24 19.61 -2.56 -9.70
C ARG A 24 20.00 -3.52 -8.57
N CYS A 25 19.01 -4.22 -8.02
CA CYS A 25 19.18 -5.21 -6.94
C CYS A 25 19.39 -6.63 -7.49
N GLY A 26 19.84 -7.57 -6.64
CA GLY A 26 19.90 -8.99 -6.99
C GLY A 26 21.03 -9.36 -7.94
N MET A 27 22.11 -8.59 -7.93
CA MET A 27 23.31 -8.86 -8.72
C MET A 27 24.14 -10.03 -8.13
N GLU A 28 24.07 -10.22 -6.81
CA GLU A 28 24.79 -11.26 -6.08
C GLU A 28 23.82 -12.00 -5.16
N TRP A 29 23.79 -13.33 -5.17
CA TRP A 29 22.91 -14.12 -4.32
C TRP A 29 23.72 -15.09 -3.46
N THR A 30 23.49 -15.02 -2.15
CA THR A 30 24.03 -15.94 -1.16
C THR A 30 22.94 -16.86 -0.65
N ASN A 31 23.33 -18.00 -0.07
CA ASN A 31 22.39 -18.87 0.63
C ASN A 31 21.88 -18.16 1.89
N ILE A 32 20.60 -17.76 1.88
CA ILE A 32 19.91 -17.10 2.99
C ILE A 32 19.95 -17.94 4.29
N SER A 33 20.01 -19.26 4.18
CA SER A 33 20.10 -20.15 5.34
C SER A 33 21.48 -20.14 6.00
N HIS A 34 22.53 -19.64 5.32
CA HIS A 34 23.86 -19.47 5.90
C HIS A 34 23.95 -18.15 6.68
N SER A 35 23.52 -18.20 7.96
CA SER A 35 23.52 -17.04 8.87
C SER A 35 24.41 -17.22 10.11
N ALA A 36 25.41 -18.11 10.05
CA ALA A 36 26.26 -18.42 11.21
C ALA A 36 27.00 -17.20 11.80
N LYS A 37 27.27 -16.19 10.98
CA LYS A 37 27.92 -14.93 11.40
C LYS A 37 26.94 -13.84 11.85
N ASN A 38 25.63 -14.05 11.67
CA ASN A 38 24.59 -13.06 11.93
C ASN A 38 24.84 -11.70 11.24
N GLU A 39 25.38 -11.75 10.03
CA GLU A 39 25.64 -10.57 9.20
C GLU A 39 24.42 -10.27 8.32
N VAL A 40 24.29 -8.99 7.92
CA VAL A 40 23.24 -8.56 7.00
C VAL A 40 23.44 -9.22 5.64
N GLN A 41 22.38 -9.81 5.08
CA GLN A 41 22.45 -10.44 3.76
C GLN A 41 22.73 -9.39 2.67
N PRO A 42 23.51 -9.72 1.61
CA PRO A 42 23.96 -8.75 0.61
C PRO A 42 22.85 -7.95 -0.09
N ASN A 43 21.69 -8.56 -0.34
CA ASN A 43 20.54 -7.91 -0.99
C ASN A 43 19.53 -7.31 -0.02
N PHE A 44 19.80 -7.37 1.28
CA PHE A 44 18.89 -6.82 2.29
C PHE A 44 18.72 -5.30 2.09
N GLY A 45 17.52 -4.79 2.32
CA GLY A 45 17.16 -3.41 1.99
C GLY A 45 16.88 -3.20 0.50
N CYS A 46 17.82 -3.51 -0.40
CA CYS A 46 17.61 -3.35 -1.85
C CYS A 46 16.43 -4.19 -2.34
N ALA A 47 16.39 -5.48 -1.98
CA ALA A 47 15.29 -6.37 -2.33
C ALA A 47 13.96 -5.91 -1.71
N ILE A 48 13.99 -5.33 -0.50
CA ILE A 48 12.80 -4.78 0.16
C ILE A 48 12.25 -3.59 -0.64
N THR A 49 13.10 -2.63 -0.99
CA THR A 49 12.71 -1.46 -1.78
C THR A 49 12.23 -1.85 -3.17
N ALA A 50 12.88 -2.81 -3.83
CA ALA A 50 12.45 -3.32 -5.13
C ALA A 50 11.08 -4.00 -5.07
N ASN A 51 10.85 -4.85 -4.05
CA ASN A 51 9.56 -5.48 -3.85
C ASN A 51 8.48 -4.47 -3.44
N MET A 52 8.83 -3.44 -2.66
CA MET A 52 7.91 -2.36 -2.33
C MET A 52 7.51 -1.60 -3.60
N ALA A 53 8.46 -1.22 -4.45
CA ALA A 53 8.19 -0.53 -5.71
C ALA A 53 7.28 -1.36 -6.65
N ALA A 54 7.45 -2.69 -6.67
CA ALA A 54 6.58 -3.59 -7.42
C ALA A 54 5.14 -3.70 -6.84
N GLN A 55 4.99 -3.48 -5.53
CA GLN A 55 3.69 -3.53 -4.85
C GLN A 55 2.97 -2.17 -4.79
N VAL A 56 3.65 -1.06 -5.11
CA VAL A 56 3.03 0.27 -5.11
C VAL A 56 2.02 0.37 -6.25
N ALA A 57 0.74 0.47 -5.89
CA ALA A 57 -0.37 0.53 -6.84
C ALA A 57 -0.39 1.84 -7.68
N ASN A 58 -0.03 2.97 -7.07
CA ASN A 58 0.07 4.26 -7.76
C ASN A 58 1.38 4.97 -7.37
N PRO A 59 2.39 4.99 -8.25
CA PRO A 59 3.67 5.62 -7.96
C PRO A 59 3.60 7.13 -7.67
N ALA A 60 2.55 7.83 -8.13
CA ALA A 60 2.35 9.24 -7.83
C ALA A 60 2.16 9.51 -6.32
N ASP A 61 1.65 8.51 -5.58
CA ASP A 61 1.39 8.63 -4.15
C ASP A 61 2.67 8.76 -3.32
N LEU A 62 3.84 8.37 -3.88
CA LEU A 62 5.15 8.53 -3.22
C LEU A 62 5.64 9.98 -3.20
N VAL A 63 5.14 10.81 -4.13
CA VAL A 63 5.50 12.24 -4.22
C VAL A 63 4.53 13.09 -3.41
N ARG A 64 3.24 12.77 -3.48
CA ARG A 64 2.20 13.44 -2.69
C ARG A 64 1.07 12.48 -2.36
N PRO A 65 0.42 12.63 -1.19
CA PRO A 65 -0.82 11.92 -0.93
C PRO A 65 -1.92 12.38 -1.90
N ARG A 66 -2.90 11.50 -2.14
CA ARG A 66 -4.12 11.86 -2.86
C ARG A 66 -4.97 12.81 -2.03
N ASP A 67 -5.80 13.59 -2.70
CA ASP A 67 -6.76 14.44 -2.03
C ASP A 67 -7.72 13.57 -1.21
N LEU A 68 -7.90 13.94 0.07
CA LEU A 68 -8.82 13.24 0.97
C LEU A 68 -10.25 13.52 0.52
N GLY A 69 -11.10 12.48 0.59
CA GLY A 69 -12.54 12.65 0.44
C GLY A 69 -13.15 13.46 1.60
N PRO A 70 -14.43 13.85 1.48
CA PRO A 70 -15.13 14.53 2.56
C PRO A 70 -15.14 13.69 3.84
N SER A 71 -15.09 14.35 4.99
CA SER A 71 -15.16 13.66 6.27
C SER A 71 -16.51 12.98 6.49
N ASP A 72 -16.51 11.79 7.06
CA ASP A 72 -17.71 11.18 7.64
C ASP A 72 -18.09 11.91 8.94
N ALA A 73 -18.90 12.96 8.80
CA ALA A 73 -19.33 13.79 9.91
C ALA A 73 -20.20 13.01 10.92
N GLN A 74 -21.05 12.10 10.43
CA GLN A 74 -21.95 11.33 11.28
C GLN A 74 -21.17 10.39 12.19
N ARG A 75 -20.20 9.65 11.65
CA ARG A 75 -19.32 8.78 12.45
C ARG A 75 -18.56 9.57 13.51
N ARG A 76 -18.03 10.74 13.15
CA ARG A 76 -17.29 11.62 14.08
C ARG A 76 -18.17 12.12 15.22
N LEU A 77 -19.39 12.55 14.92
CA LEU A 77 -20.35 13.01 15.94
C LEU A 77 -20.67 11.89 16.94
N VAL A 78 -20.91 10.67 16.46
CA VAL A 78 -21.17 9.51 17.33
C VAL A 78 -19.99 9.22 18.26
N THR A 79 -18.77 9.19 17.73
CA THR A 79 -17.57 8.96 18.56
C THR A 79 -17.36 10.07 19.58
N LEU A 80 -17.57 11.34 19.20
CA LEU A 80 -17.44 12.48 20.11
C LEU A 80 -18.50 12.48 21.22
N ASP A 81 -19.74 12.11 20.90
CA ASP A 81 -20.82 11.99 21.89
C ASP A 81 -20.52 10.89 22.91
N LYS A 82 -20.11 9.70 22.46
CA LYS A 82 -19.66 8.60 23.32
C LYS A 82 -18.51 9.02 24.23
N TYR A 83 -17.50 9.68 23.67
CA TYR A 83 -16.37 10.20 24.43
C TYR A 83 -16.81 11.16 25.54
N ARG A 84 -17.71 12.11 25.23
CA ARG A 84 -18.24 13.07 26.21
C ARG A 84 -19.04 12.40 27.34
N LYS A 85 -19.69 11.28 27.06
CA LYS A 85 -20.47 10.48 28.03
C LYS A 85 -19.60 9.50 28.83
N GLY A 86 -18.31 9.36 28.51
CA GLY A 86 -17.45 8.34 29.10
C GLY A 86 -17.75 6.92 28.63
N GLU A 87 -18.42 6.77 27.48
CA GLU A 87 -18.74 5.47 26.88
C GLU A 87 -17.58 4.95 26.01
N VAL A 88 -17.55 3.63 25.80
CA VAL A 88 -16.55 2.96 24.97
C VAL A 88 -16.69 3.39 23.50
N THR A 89 -15.60 3.95 22.94
CA THR A 89 -15.53 4.39 21.54
C THR A 89 -15.05 3.29 20.57
N SER A 90 -14.56 2.16 21.08
CA SER A 90 -14.19 1.01 20.26
C SER A 90 -15.43 0.26 19.77
N SER A 91 -15.22 -0.63 18.79
CA SER A 91 -16.19 -1.68 18.50
C SER A 91 -16.34 -2.60 19.72
N ALA A 92 -17.46 -3.34 19.76
CA ALA A 92 -17.61 -4.45 20.68
C ALA A 92 -16.49 -5.47 20.47
N GLU A 93 -16.08 -6.15 21.54
CA GLU A 93 -15.13 -7.26 21.41
C GLU A 93 -15.71 -8.35 20.51
N ASP A 94 -14.90 -8.83 19.59
CA ASP A 94 -15.22 -10.04 18.84
C ASP A 94 -14.90 -11.25 19.72
N THR A 95 -15.90 -12.09 19.98
CA THR A 95 -15.72 -13.32 20.77
C THR A 95 -14.81 -14.33 20.09
N GLN A 96 -14.66 -14.25 18.76
CA GLN A 96 -13.76 -15.09 17.97
C GLN A 96 -12.31 -14.58 18.01
N ALA A 97 -12.08 -13.33 18.42
CA ALA A 97 -10.75 -12.74 18.59
C ALA A 97 -10.07 -13.15 19.92
N LYS A 98 -10.74 -13.97 20.75
CA LYS A 98 -10.16 -14.57 21.96
C LYS A 98 -9.31 -15.80 21.61
N GLY A 99 -8.26 -15.59 20.83
CA GLY A 99 -7.28 -16.63 20.51
C GLY A 99 -6.19 -16.70 21.58
N SER A 100 -5.99 -17.87 22.20
CA SER A 100 -4.80 -18.12 23.01
C SER A 100 -3.57 -18.11 22.09
N VAL A 101 -2.65 -17.18 22.32
CA VAL A 101 -1.34 -17.20 21.69
C VAL A 101 -0.54 -18.33 22.33
N SER A 102 -0.54 -19.49 21.66
CA SER A 102 0.26 -20.70 21.89
C SER A 102 1.05 -20.82 23.20
N SER A 103 0.69 -21.81 24.03
CA SER A 103 1.56 -22.32 25.09
C SER A 103 2.63 -23.26 24.51
N VAL A 104 3.62 -22.71 23.82
CA VAL A 104 4.83 -23.46 23.44
C VAL A 104 5.92 -23.18 24.47
N ALA A 105 5.74 -23.78 25.64
CA ALA A 105 6.79 -24.04 26.62
C ALA A 105 6.24 -25.03 27.65
N LYS A 106 6.36 -26.31 27.34
CA LYS A 106 6.55 -27.34 28.35
C LYS A 106 7.42 -28.44 27.79
#